data_AF-A0A951G6H8-F1
#
_entry.id   AF-A0A951G6H8-F1
#
_cell.length_a   1.000
_cell.length_b   1.000
_cell.length_c   1.000
_cell.angle_alpha   90.00
_cell.angle_beta   90.00
_cell.angle_gamma   90.00
#
_symmetry.space_group_name_H-M   'P 1'
#
loop_
_entity.id
_entity.type
_entity.pdbx_description
1 polymer ?
#
loop_
_entity_poly.entity_id
_entity_poly.type
_entity_poly.pdbx_seq_one_letter_code
_entity_poly.pdbx_strand_id
1 'polypeptide(L)' 'MAKLPFKEFALNEAWLEIVLLAHDPIVWTQALLLDGELAKAEPKRLRYRLLHVAGRLAFSGRRAKLHLQRPHRPRS' A
#
# COMPACT_ATOMS: atom_id res chain seq x y z
N MET A 1 -7.17 21.10 13.64
CA MET A 1 -7.00 21.52 12.22
C MET A 1 -5.99 20.60 11.58
N ALA A 2 -6.39 19.82 10.58
CA ALA A 2 -5.47 18.89 9.91
C ALA A 2 -4.47 19.68 9.06
N LYS A 3 -3.17 19.42 9.27
CA LYS A 3 -2.09 20.04 8.48
C LYS A 3 -2.05 19.34 7.12
N LEU A 4 -2.33 20.08 6.06
CA LEU A 4 -2.14 19.59 4.70
C LEU A 4 -0.64 19.44 4.39
N PRO A 5 -0.25 18.44 3.57
CA PRO A 5 1.16 18.18 3.28
C PRO A 5 1.83 19.26 2.43
N PHE A 6 1.06 20.01 1.63
CA PHE A 6 1.59 21.04 0.74
C PHE A 6 1.04 22.43 1.09
N LYS A 7 1.79 23.47 0.73
CA LYS A 7 1.34 24.87 0.86
C LYS A 7 0.37 25.28 -0.24
N GLU A 8 0.56 24.74 -1.44
CA GLU A 8 -0.24 25.06 -2.62
C GLU A 8 -1.51 24.19 -2.68
N PHE A 9 -2.64 24.80 -3.05
CA PHE A 9 -3.93 24.11 -3.10
C PHE A 9 -3.94 22.97 -4.13
N ALA A 10 -3.50 23.23 -5.36
CA ALA A 10 -3.50 22.24 -6.44
C ALA A 10 -2.69 20.97 -6.10
N LEU A 11 -1.60 21.10 -5.34
CA LEU A 11 -0.83 19.95 -4.87
C LEU A 11 -1.58 19.12 -3.83
N ASN A 12 -2.38 19.76 -2.97
CA ASN A 12 -3.20 19.05 -1.99
C ASN A 12 -4.42 18.38 -2.62
N GLU A 13 -4.98 18.96 -3.68
CA GLU A 13 -6.04 18.36 -4.48
C GLU A 13 -5.56 17.06 -5.12
N ALA A 14 -4.46 17.12 -5.89
CA ALA A 14 -3.85 15.93 -6.49
C ALA A 14 -3.42 14.89 -5.43
N TRP A 15 -2.90 15.34 -4.28
CA TRP A 15 -2.58 14.46 -3.17
C TRP A 15 -3.83 13.74 -2.63
N LEU A 16 -4.94 14.46 -2.45
CA LEU A 16 -6.17 13.89 -1.94
C LEU A 16 -6.75 12.86 -2.92
N GLU A 17 -6.72 13.15 -4.22
CA GLU A 17 -7.11 12.19 -5.26
C GLU A 17 -6.29 10.90 -5.19
N ILE A 18 -4.96 11.01 -5.07
CA ILE A 18 -4.08 9.84 -4.94
C ILE A 18 -4.37 9.06 -3.66
N VAL A 19 -4.61 9.75 -2.54
CA VAL A 19 -4.94 9.10 -1.26
C VAL A 19 -6.27 8.36 -1.33
N LEU A 20 -7.29 8.96 -1.94
CA LEU A 20 -8.59 8.32 -2.13
C LEU A 20 -8.47 7.11 -3.06
N LEU A 21 -7.75 7.25 -4.17
CA LEU A 21 -7.48 6.14 -5.10
C LEU A 21 -6.74 4.98 -4.42
N ALA A 22 -5.78 5.27 -3.54
CA ALA A 22 -5.02 4.26 -2.82
C ALA A 22 -5.83 3.58 -1.70
N HIS A 23 -6.88 4.23 -1.19
CA HIS A 23 -7.71 3.71 -0.12
C HIS A 23 -8.52 2.49 -0.55
N ASP A 24 -9.15 2.55 -1.72
CA ASP A 24 -9.98 1.46 -2.25
C ASP A 24 -9.24 0.12 -2.30
N PRO A 25 -8.09 -0.03 -2.98
CA PRO A 25 -7.40 -1.31 -3.04
C PRO A 25 -6.95 -1.82 -1.66
N ILE A 26 -6.66 -0.94 -0.69
CA ILE A 26 -6.35 -1.36 0.68
C ILE A 26 -7.58 -2.01 1.34
N VAL A 27 -8.74 -1.35 1.26
CA VAL A 27 -9.99 -1.87 1.85
C VAL A 27 -10.40 -3.18 1.20
N TRP A 28 -10.36 -3.27 -0.13
CA TRP A 28 -10.69 -4.51 -0.84
C TRP A 28 -9.70 -5.64 -0.51
N THR A 29 -8.41 -5.34 -0.37
CA THR A 29 -7.41 -6.32 0.09
C THR A 29 -7.74 -6.83 1.49
N GLN A 30 -8.11 -5.95 2.43
CA GLN A 30 -8.51 -6.34 3.77
C GLN A 30 -9.76 -7.21 3.78
N ALA A 31 -10.77 -6.83 2.99
CA ALA A 31 -12.06 -7.51 2.97
C ALA A 31 -12.00 -8.89 2.30
N LEU A 32 -11.16 -9.05 1.27
CA LEU A 32 -11.15 -10.25 0.44
C LEU A 32 -9.99 -11.21 0.75
N LEU A 33 -8.85 -10.71 1.22
CA LEU A 33 -7.60 -11.48 1.21
C LEU A 33 -6.93 -11.61 2.59
N LEU A 34 -7.38 -10.86 3.60
CA LEU A 34 -6.74 -10.82 4.91
C LEU A 34 -7.71 -11.27 6.00
N ASP A 35 -7.16 -11.96 7.00
CA ASP A 35 -7.91 -12.47 8.16
C ASP A 35 -7.35 -11.92 9.48
N GLY A 36 -8.14 -12.11 10.54
CA GLY A 36 -7.76 -11.78 11.92
C GLY A 36 -7.35 -10.31 12.09
N GLU A 37 -6.20 -10.09 12.73
CA GLU A 37 -5.68 -8.76 13.06
C GLU A 37 -5.35 -7.90 11.84
N LEU A 38 -5.10 -8.51 10.68
CA LEU A 38 -4.77 -7.76 9.45
C LEU A 38 -6.03 -7.30 8.70
N ALA A 39 -7.14 -8.04 8.80
CA ALA A 39 -8.43 -7.63 8.24
C ALA A 39 -8.95 -6.31 8.83
N LYS A 40 -8.59 -6.03 10.10
CA LYS A 40 -9.01 -4.82 10.85
C LYS A 40 -7.87 -3.82 11.08
N ALA A 41 -6.69 -4.08 10.52
CA ALA A 41 -5.52 -3.22 10.75
C ALA A 41 -5.72 -1.83 10.15
N GLU A 42 -5.17 -0.80 10.81
CA GLU A 42 -5.08 0.52 10.20
C GLU A 42 -4.24 0.49 8.91
N PRO A 43 -4.55 1.32 7.90
CA PRO A 43 -3.80 1.38 6.63
C PRO A 43 -2.29 1.54 6.82
N LYS A 44 -1.87 2.33 7.83
CA LYS A 44 -0.46 2.54 8.16
C LYS A 44 0.25 1.21 8.51
N ARG A 45 -0.41 0.33 9.28
CA ARG A 45 0.16 -0.97 9.66
C ARG A 45 0.33 -1.87 8.43
N LEU A 46 -0.66 -1.89 7.53
CA LEU A 46 -0.58 -2.64 6.27
C LEU A 46 0.53 -2.11 5.36
N ARG A 47 0.67 -0.79 5.27
CA ARG A 47 1.75 -0.14 4.50
C ARG A 47 3.13 -0.62 4.94
N TYR A 48 3.37 -0.74 6.25
CA TYR A 48 4.69 -1.17 6.75
C TYR A 48 4.88 -2.68 6.79
N ARG A 49 3.82 -3.48 7.01
CA ARG A 49 3.94 -4.94 7.16
C ARG A 49 3.82 -5.72 5.85
N LEU A 50 3.02 -5.24 4.91
CA LEU A 50 2.70 -5.96 3.67
C LEU A 50 3.12 -5.17 2.43
N LEU A 51 2.85 -3.87 2.38
CA LEU A 51 3.01 -3.05 1.18
C LEU A 51 4.32 -2.24 1.15
N HIS A 52 5.26 -2.51 2.08
CA HIS A 52 6.50 -1.75 2.20
C HIS A 52 7.55 -2.16 1.17
N VAL A 53 7.50 -3.43 0.73
CA VAL A 53 8.45 -3.99 -0.21
C VAL A 53 7.90 -3.86 -1.62
N ALA A 54 8.70 -3.27 -2.52
CA ALA A 54 8.35 -3.22 -3.93
C ALA A 54 8.22 -4.65 -4.50
N GLY A 55 7.07 -4.93 -5.11
CA GLY A 55 6.79 -6.17 -5.82
C GLY A 55 6.66 -5.92 -7.31
N ARG A 56 7.15 -6.85 -8.14
CA ARG A 56 6.85 -6.92 -9.57
C ARG A 56 6.01 -8.15 -9.83
N LEU A 57 4.81 -7.95 -10.37
CA LEU A 57 3.95 -9.05 -10.80
C LEU A 57 4.26 -9.37 -12.27
N ALA A 58 4.75 -10.58 -12.53
CA ALA A 58 5.07 -11.07 -13.87
C ALA A 58 4.13 -12.22 -14.27
N PHE A 59 3.68 -12.22 -15.52
CA PHE A 59 2.79 -13.25 -16.05
C PHE A 59 3.54 -14.07 -17.10
N SER A 60 3.43 -15.40 -17.01
CA SER A 60 4.01 -16.32 -17.99
C SER A 60 3.11 -17.54 -18.16
N GLY A 61 2.66 -17.77 -19.40
CA GLY A 61 1.59 -18.73 -19.68
C GLY A 61 0.33 -18.38 -18.88
N ARG A 62 -0.23 -19.36 -18.17
CA ARG A 62 -1.40 -19.21 -17.28
C ARG A 62 -1.03 -19.02 -15.79
N ARG A 63 0.16 -18.48 -15.49
CA ARG A 63 0.65 -18.30 -14.11
C ARG A 63 1.08 -16.85 -13.86
N ALA A 64 0.73 -16.34 -12.69
CA ALA A 64 1.25 -15.09 -12.15
C ALA A 64 2.36 -15.39 -11.11
N LYS A 65 3.49 -14.68 -11.20
CA LYS A 65 4.60 -14.77 -10.26
C LYS A 65 4.85 -13.39 -9.66
N LEU A 66 4.72 -13.29 -8.34
CA LEU A 66 5.07 -12.08 -7.60
C LEU A 66 6.55 -12.14 -7.20
N HIS A 67 7.34 -11.23 -7.77
CA HIS A 67 8.74 -11.05 -7.43
C HIS A 67 8.87 -9.93 -6.40
N LEU A 68 9.22 -10.26 -5.16
CA LEU A 68 9.45 -9.28 -4.11
C LEU A 68 10.92 -8.88 -4.09
N GLN A 69 11.19 -7.57 -3.96
CA GLN A 69 12.54 -7.10 -3.70
C GLN A 69 13.02 -7.64 -2.35
N ARG A 70 14.27 -8.07 -2.25
CA ARG A 70 14.84 -8.53 -0.98
C ARG A 70 14.97 -7.31 -0.04
N PRO A 71 14.26 -7.26 1.10
CA PRO A 71 14.39 -6.12 2.01
C PRO A 71 15.82 -6.08 2.54
N HIS A 72 16.42 -4.89 2.56
CA HIS A 72 17.73 -4.68 3.17
C HIS A 72 17.63 -4.97 4.66
N ARG A 73 18.21 -6.09 5.10
CA ARG A 73 18.32 -6.43 6.53
C ARG A 73 19.55 -5.67 7.06
N PRO A 74 19.40 -4.72 8.00
CA PRO A 74 20.56 -4.07 8.60
C PRO A 74 21.44 -5.13 9.26
N ARG A 75 22.75 -5.08 9.02
CA ARG A 75 23.72 -5.95 9.69
C ARG A 75 23.73 -5.55 11.18
N SER A 76 23.45 -6.52 12.04
CA SER A 76 23.70 -6.45 13.49
C SER A 76 25.20 -6.42 13.77
#